data_AF-A0A6Q2Y3T6-F1
#
_entry.id   AF-A0A6Q2Y3T6-F1
#
_cell.length_a   1.000
_cell.length_b   1.000
_cell.length_c   1.000
_cell.angle_alpha   90.00
_cell.angle_beta   90.00
_cell.angle_gamma   90.00
#
_symmetry.space_group_name_H-M   'P 1'
#
loop_
_entity.id
_entity.type
_entity.pdbx_description
1 polymer ?
#
loop_
_entity_poly.entity_id
_entity_poly.type
_entity_poly.pdbx_seq_one_letter_code
_entity_poly.pdbx_strand_id
1 'polypeptide(L)'
;MADDITVEDYPTEIEEQLTGFESSVGAVNNMVETIISMPRNELAQKLDPLEQAKLDLMSAYTLNSLFWMYLVTQGINPKEHGIKQELERIRTHMNRVKEITERKKSARLDKAAASRFLRNALWEPEEGGSKGPPVSPGVMRTRSPDYVNVIADQMGCQVTRSDY
;
A
#
# COMPACT_ATOMS: atom_id res chain seq x y z
N MET A 1 49.09 -0.60 4.97
CA MET A 1 48.93 -1.74 4.05
C MET A 1 47.48 -2.15 4.21
N ALA A 2 46.66 -1.81 3.22
CA ALA A 2 45.25 -2.20 3.21
C ALA A 2 45.21 -3.68 2.84
N ASP A 3 44.56 -4.49 3.67
CA ASP A 3 44.27 -5.87 3.35
C ASP A 3 43.40 -5.88 2.09
N ASP A 4 44.00 -6.35 1.01
CA ASP A 4 43.35 -6.72 -0.24
C ASP A 4 42.39 -7.86 0.10
N ILE A 5 41.09 -7.55 0.18
CA ILE A 5 40.06 -8.55 0.38
C ILE A 5 40.01 -9.37 -0.90
N THR A 6 40.72 -10.49 -0.91
CA THR A 6 40.59 -11.50 -1.96
C THR A 6 39.12 -11.89 -2.01
N VAL A 7 38.47 -11.55 -3.13
CA VAL A 7 37.10 -11.97 -3.47
C VAL A 7 37.04 -13.47 -3.25
N GLU A 8 36.41 -13.91 -2.15
CA GLU A 8 36.16 -15.32 -1.94
C GLU A 8 35.23 -15.77 -3.08
N ASP A 9 35.74 -16.64 -3.95
CA ASP A 9 34.96 -17.30 -4.99
C ASP A 9 33.82 -18.06 -4.29
N TYR A 10 32.66 -17.43 -4.27
CA TYR A 10 31.42 -18.07 -3.87
C TYR A 10 31.03 -19.13 -4.90
N PRO A 11 30.19 -20.12 -4.54
CA PRO A 11 29.77 -21.15 -5.48
C PRO A 11 29.11 -20.55 -6.73
N THR A 12 29.48 -21.05 -7.92
CA THR A 12 28.95 -20.54 -9.21
C THR A 12 27.42 -20.60 -9.30
N GLU A 13 26.78 -21.49 -8.53
CA GLU A 13 25.33 -21.65 -8.46
C GLU A 13 24.60 -20.44 -7.86
N ILE A 14 25.32 -19.53 -7.19
CA ILE A 14 24.75 -18.31 -6.60
C ILE A 14 25.18 -17.02 -7.32
N GLU A 15 26.04 -17.13 -8.33
CA GLU A 15 26.60 -16.00 -9.08
C GLU A 15 25.51 -15.17 -9.77
N GLU A 16 24.56 -15.84 -10.41
CA GLU A 16 23.45 -15.18 -11.10
C GLU A 16 22.54 -14.44 -10.10
N GLN A 17 22.23 -15.03 -8.95
CA GLN A 17 21.42 -14.42 -7.91
C GLN A 17 22.14 -13.21 -7.28
N LEU A 18 23.45 -13.30 -7.07
CA LEU A 18 24.26 -12.22 -6.50
C LEU A 18 24.38 -11.04 -7.45
N THR A 19 24.69 -11.29 -8.72
CA THR A 19 24.75 -10.25 -9.75
C THR A 19 23.39 -9.58 -9.97
N GLY A 20 22.30 -10.36 -9.97
CA GLY A 20 20.94 -9.84 -10.02
C GLY A 20 20.58 -9.00 -8.80
N PHE A 21 20.98 -9.43 -7.60
CA PHE A 21 20.77 -8.69 -6.36
C PHE A 21 21.56 -7.38 -6.33
N GLU A 22 22.85 -7.41 -6.69
CA GLU A 22 23.71 -6.22 -6.77
C GLU A 22 23.13 -5.17 -7.73
N SER A 23 22.75 -5.60 -8.94
CA SER A 23 22.11 -4.74 -9.93
C SER A 23 20.81 -4.12 -9.39
N SER A 24 19.97 -4.92 -8.74
CA SER A 24 18.72 -4.47 -8.14
C SER A 24 18.94 -3.47 -7.01
N VAL A 25 19.91 -3.72 -6.12
CA VAL A 25 20.29 -2.81 -5.04
C VAL A 25 20.85 -1.50 -5.60
N GLY A 26 21.69 -1.57 -6.63
CA GLY A 26 22.21 -0.40 -7.33
C GLY A 26 21.10 0.47 -7.92
N ALA A 27 20.10 -0.14 -8.58
CA ALA A 27 18.93 0.57 -9.09
C ALA A 27 18.13 1.26 -7.98
N VAL A 28 17.90 0.57 -6.85
CA VAL A 28 17.21 1.16 -5.70
C VAL A 28 18.02 2.31 -5.08
N ASN A 29 19.34 2.18 -4.97
CA ASN A 29 20.20 3.22 -4.43
C ASN A 29 20.10 4.51 -5.27
N ASN A 30 20.19 4.39 -6.60
CA ASN A 30 20.04 5.53 -7.51
C ASN A 30 18.68 6.24 -7.35
N MET A 31 17.59 5.47 -7.19
CA MET A 31 16.26 6.05 -6.95
C MET A 31 16.18 6.76 -5.61
N VAL A 32 16.75 6.18 -4.55
CA VAL A 32 16.76 6.76 -3.20
C VAL A 32 17.58 8.04 -3.16
N GLU A 33 18.76 8.07 -3.79
CA GLU A 33 19.59 9.26 -3.92
C GLU A 33 18.84 10.40 -4.62
N THR A 34 18.10 10.09 -5.68
CA THR A 34 17.25 11.06 -6.38
C THR A 34 16.23 11.68 -5.41
N ILE A 35 15.53 10.85 -4.63
CA ILE A 35 14.51 11.32 -3.68
C ILE A 35 15.12 12.14 -2.54
N ILE A 36 16.27 11.73 -2.00
CA ILE A 36 16.94 12.42 -0.89
C ILE A 36 17.55 13.75 -1.35
N SER A 37 17.99 13.85 -2.61
CA SER A 37 18.54 15.11 -3.16
C SER A 37 17.49 16.21 -3.32
N MET A 38 16.20 15.87 -3.32
CA MET A 38 15.10 16.83 -3.37
C MET A 38 14.79 17.37 -1.97
N PRO A 39 14.87 18.69 -1.74
CA PRO A 39 14.56 19.26 -0.43
C PRO A 39 13.08 19.10 -0.08
N ARG A 40 12.83 18.50 1.09
CA ARG A 40 11.49 18.30 1.69
C ARG A 40 10.61 19.55 1.68
N ASN A 41 11.20 20.72 1.92
CA ASN A 41 10.47 21.98 1.95
C ASN A 41 9.90 22.38 0.58
N GLU A 42 10.59 22.06 -0.51
CA GLU A 42 10.08 22.32 -1.86
C GLU A 42 8.95 21.37 -2.25
N LEU A 43 9.03 20.11 -1.80
CA LEU A 43 7.95 19.13 -1.98
C LEU A 43 6.70 19.53 -1.19
N ALA A 44 6.86 19.99 0.04
CA ALA A 44 5.75 20.44 0.89
C ALA A 44 5.00 21.67 0.34
N GLN A 45 5.66 22.48 -0.48
CA GLN A 45 5.02 23.63 -1.14
C GLN A 45 4.27 23.25 -2.42
N LYS A 46 4.66 22.15 -3.08
CA LYS A 46 4.12 21.73 -4.39
C LYS A 46 3.00 20.69 -4.29
N LEU A 47 2.98 19.90 -3.21
CA LEU A 47 2.06 18.78 -3.03
C LEU A 47 0.88 19.15 -2.15
N ASP A 48 -0.31 18.63 -2.47
CA ASP A 48 -1.45 18.73 -1.57
C ASP A 48 -1.22 17.91 -0.27
N PRO A 49 -1.92 18.19 0.83
CA PRO A 49 -1.71 17.45 2.08
C PRO A 49 -1.93 15.94 1.97
N LEU A 50 -2.75 15.48 1.03
CA LEU A 50 -3.02 14.06 0.81
C LEU A 50 -1.89 13.38 0.03
N GLU A 51 -1.30 14.08 -0.93
CA GLU A 51 -0.12 13.68 -1.69
C GLU A 51 1.12 13.64 -0.81
N GLN A 52 1.28 14.61 0.10
CA GLN A 52 2.33 14.57 1.13
C GLN A 52 2.20 13.34 2.03
N ALA A 53 0.99 13.05 2.51
CA ALA A 53 0.75 11.86 3.33
C ALA A 53 1.04 10.56 2.58
N LYS A 54 0.74 10.49 1.27
CA LYS A 54 1.10 9.34 0.43
C LYS A 54 2.62 9.20 0.29
N LEU A 55 3.32 10.30 0.02
CA LEU A 55 4.78 10.31 -0.11
C LEU A 55 5.45 9.86 1.19
N ASP A 56 5.02 10.37 2.33
CA ASP A 56 5.54 9.97 3.66
C ASP A 56 5.38 8.48 3.91
N LEU A 57 4.20 7.97 3.55
CA LEU A 57 3.85 6.57 3.73
C LEU A 57 4.62 5.66 2.77
N MET A 58 4.89 6.11 1.54
CA MET A 58 5.81 5.44 0.62
C MET A 58 7.23 5.41 1.18
N SER A 59 7.75 6.54 1.68
CA SER A 59 9.08 6.60 2.27
C SER A 59 9.22 5.63 3.45
N ALA A 60 8.22 5.61 4.34
CA ALA A 60 8.19 4.69 5.47
C ALA A 60 8.14 3.22 5.00
N TYR A 61 7.30 2.91 4.00
CA TYR A 61 7.22 1.55 3.43
C TYR A 61 8.52 1.09 2.80
N THR A 62 9.16 1.96 2.00
CA THR A 62 10.44 1.66 1.36
C THR A 62 11.52 1.38 2.41
N LEU A 63 11.65 2.22 3.44
CA LEU A 63 12.62 2.03 4.51
C LEU A 63 12.40 0.70 5.24
N ASN A 64 11.15 0.38 5.58
CA ASN A 64 10.82 -0.87 6.27
C ASN A 64 11.06 -2.11 5.39
N SER A 65 10.84 -1.98 4.07
CA SER A 65 11.11 -3.05 3.10
C SER A 65 12.62 -3.29 2.92
N LEU A 66 13.42 -2.22 2.84
CA LEU A 66 14.88 -2.30 2.83
C LEU A 66 15.40 -2.97 4.11
N PHE A 67 14.85 -2.60 5.26
CA PHE A 67 15.23 -3.20 6.53
C PHE A 67 14.81 -4.67 6.62
N TRP A 68 13.66 -5.05 6.08
CA TRP A 68 13.26 -6.46 5.96
C TRP A 68 14.28 -7.26 5.14
N MET A 69 14.70 -6.74 3.98
CA MET A 69 15.73 -7.38 3.16
C MET A 69 17.05 -7.51 3.91
N TYR A 70 17.48 -6.46 4.63
CA TYR A 70 18.66 -6.51 5.48
C TYR A 70 18.58 -7.62 6.55
N LEU A 71 17.44 -7.79 7.21
CA LEU A 71 17.27 -8.89 8.18
C LEU A 71 17.41 -10.26 7.51
N VAL A 72 16.86 -10.43 6.31
CA VAL A 72 17.00 -11.66 5.52
C VAL A 72 18.47 -11.94 5.21
N THR A 73 19.27 -10.93 4.83
CA THR A 73 20.71 -11.13 4.56
C THR A 73 21.53 -11.46 5.81
N GLN A 74 21.07 -11.02 7.00
CA GLN A 74 21.66 -11.42 8.28
C GLN A 74 21.19 -12.81 8.76
N GLY A 75 20.36 -13.52 7.99
CA GLY A 75 19.78 -14.80 8.39
C GLY A 75 18.73 -14.69 9.50
N ILE A 76 18.26 -13.48 9.81
CA ILE A 76 17.22 -13.23 10.81
C ILE A 76 15.85 -13.35 10.14
N ASN A 77 14.98 -14.22 10.66
CA ASN A 77 13.62 -14.33 10.16
C ASN A 77 12.83 -13.05 10.48
N PRO A 78 12.46 -12.23 9.47
CA PRO A 78 11.83 -10.94 9.75
C PRO A 78 10.38 -11.09 10.26
N LYS A 79 9.76 -12.26 10.10
CA LYS A 79 8.40 -12.54 10.61
C LYS A 79 8.35 -12.59 12.13
N GLU A 80 9.47 -12.96 12.76
CA GLU A 80 9.64 -13.00 14.22
C GLU A 80 10.22 -11.68 14.76
N HIS A 81 10.60 -10.76 13.87
CA HIS A 81 11.14 -9.45 14.22
C HIS A 81 10.03 -8.40 14.35
N GLY A 82 10.26 -7.36 15.17
CA GLY A 82 9.32 -6.25 15.37
C GLY A 82 8.95 -5.47 14.10
N ILE A 83 9.71 -5.65 13.02
CA ILE A 83 9.47 -5.04 11.70
C ILE A 83 8.09 -5.40 11.13
N LYS A 84 7.56 -6.57 11.49
CA LYS A 84 6.20 -6.98 11.12
C LYS A 84 5.14 -6.02 11.67
N GLN A 85 5.34 -5.50 12.88
CA GLN A 85 4.40 -4.55 13.49
C GLN A 85 4.45 -3.20 12.77
N GLU A 86 5.64 -2.76 12.34
CA GLU A 86 5.80 -1.53 11.58
C GLU A 86 5.09 -1.60 10.22
N LEU A 87 5.16 -2.74 9.53
CA LEU A 87 4.40 -2.97 8.29
C LEU A 87 2.88 -2.91 8.53
N GLU A 88 2.38 -3.44 9.65
CA GLU A 88 0.96 -3.37 9.99
C GLU A 88 0.50 -1.94 10.33
N ARG A 89 1.37 -1.15 10.99
CA ARG A 89 1.14 0.28 11.22
C ARG A 89 1.04 1.04 9.90
N ILE A 90 1.96 0.80 8.97
CA ILE A 90 1.95 1.40 7.63
C ILE A 90 0.66 1.05 6.90
N ARG A 91 0.26 -0.23 6.88
CA ARG A 91 -1.02 -0.65 6.28
C ARG A 91 -2.22 0.09 6.88
N THR A 92 -2.25 0.24 8.20
CA THR A 92 -3.32 0.96 8.90
C THR A 92 -3.41 2.41 8.40
N HIS A 93 -2.27 3.09 8.26
CA HIS A 93 -2.22 4.44 7.71
C HIS A 93 -2.61 4.48 6.22
N MET A 94 -2.26 3.47 5.43
CA MET A 94 -2.65 3.37 4.01
C MET A 94 -4.15 3.23 3.85
N ASN A 95 -4.78 2.38 4.67
CA ASN A 95 -6.24 2.25 4.70
C ASN A 95 -6.91 3.59 5.02
N ARG A 96 -6.36 4.34 5.98
CA ARG A 96 -6.89 5.66 6.33
C ARG A 96 -6.77 6.67 5.19
N VAL A 97 -5.64 6.70 4.48
CA VAL A 97 -5.45 7.56 3.28
C VAL A 97 -6.42 7.16 2.17
N LYS A 98 -6.64 5.86 1.96
CA LYS A 98 -7.60 5.33 0.98
C LYS A 98 -9.03 5.75 1.32
N GLU A 99 -9.46 5.57 2.56
CA GLU A 99 -10.78 6.02 3.02
C GLU A 99 -10.99 7.52 2.83
N ILE A 100 -10.00 8.36 3.15
CA ILE A 100 -10.07 9.81 2.94
C ILE A 100 -10.25 10.12 1.45
N THR A 101 -9.49 9.44 0.59
CA THR A 101 -9.55 9.60 -0.87
C THR A 101 -10.91 9.18 -1.42
N GLU A 102 -11.46 8.06 -0.96
CA GLU A 102 -12.77 7.55 -1.37
C GLU A 102 -13.91 8.43 -0.86
N ARG A 103 -13.84 8.91 0.40
CA ARG A 103 -14.81 9.90 0.92
C ARG A 103 -14.81 11.19 0.09
N LYS A 104 -13.64 11.65 -0.38
CA LYS A 104 -13.54 12.82 -1.26
C LYS A 104 -14.17 12.58 -2.64
N LYS A 105 -14.14 11.34 -3.14
CA LYS A 105 -14.76 10.92 -4.41
C LYS A 105 -16.23 10.50 -4.30
N SER A 106 -16.70 10.18 -3.09
CA SER A 106 -18.06 9.67 -2.87
C SER A 106 -19.11 10.72 -3.21
N ALA A 107 -20.18 10.28 -3.89
CA ALA A 107 -21.32 11.13 -4.19
C ALA A 107 -21.96 11.60 -2.88
N ARG A 108 -22.11 12.92 -2.72
CA ARG A 108 -22.85 13.48 -1.59
C ARG A 108 -24.33 13.25 -1.84
N LEU A 109 -25.01 12.55 -0.93
CA LEU A 109 -26.45 12.42 -0.97
C LEU A 109 -27.09 13.81 -0.84
N ASP A 110 -27.94 14.18 -1.79
CA ASP A 110 -28.73 15.39 -1.70
C ASP A 110 -29.79 15.20 -0.60
N LYS A 111 -29.53 15.80 0.56
CA LYS A 111 -30.43 15.75 1.73
C LYS A 111 -31.81 16.29 1.40
N ALA A 112 -31.92 17.27 0.49
CA ALA A 112 -33.20 17.83 0.09
C ALA A 112 -33.98 16.83 -0.79
N ALA A 113 -33.31 16.15 -1.72
CA ALA A 113 -33.92 15.09 -2.52
C ALA A 113 -34.36 13.90 -1.64
N ALA A 114 -33.51 13.44 -0.70
CA ALA A 114 -33.87 12.39 0.25
C ALA A 114 -35.07 12.78 1.13
N SER A 115 -35.13 14.04 1.58
CA SER A 115 -36.26 14.57 2.34
C SER A 115 -37.55 14.63 1.51
N ARG A 116 -37.45 14.93 0.21
CA ARG A 116 -38.58 14.88 -0.73
C ARG A 116 -39.07 13.46 -0.92
N PHE A 117 -38.18 12.48 -1.12
CA PHE A 117 -38.57 11.07 -1.21
C PHE A 117 -39.26 10.58 0.07
N LEU A 118 -38.72 10.92 1.24
CA LEU A 118 -39.34 10.55 2.52
C LEU A 118 -40.72 11.21 2.69
N ARG A 119 -40.85 12.49 2.36
CA ARG A 119 -42.13 13.22 2.44
C ARG A 119 -43.16 12.67 1.46
N ASN A 120 -42.75 12.27 0.26
CA ASN A 120 -43.65 11.69 -0.74
C ASN A 120 -44.00 10.23 -0.43
N ALA A 121 -43.13 9.48 0.25
CA ALA A 121 -43.38 8.11 0.70
C ALA A 121 -44.26 8.05 1.96
N LEU A 122 -44.20 9.06 2.82
CA LEU A 122 -45.09 9.24 3.98
C LEU A 122 -46.41 9.94 3.60
N TRP A 123 -46.57 10.35 2.35
CA TRP A 123 -47.81 10.90 1.84
C TRP A 123 -48.72 9.75 1.41
N GLU A 124 -49.75 9.45 2.21
CA GLU A 124 -50.80 8.50 1.86
C GLU A 124 -51.90 9.18 1.04
N PRO A 125 -52.10 8.82 -0.24
CA PRO A 125 -53.42 8.83 -0.85
C PRO A 125 -54.15 7.53 -0.49
N GLU A 126 -55.44 7.64 -0.14
CA GLU A 126 -56.32 6.50 0.16
C GLU A 126 -56.26 5.39 -0.92
N GLU A 127 -55.93 4.18 -0.43
CA GLU A 127 -56.02 2.81 -0.97
C GLU A 127 -55.42 2.40 -2.35
N GLY A 128 -54.65 1.29 -2.34
CA GLY A 128 -54.41 0.43 -3.50
C GLY A 128 -53.02 -0.24 -3.54
N GLY A 129 -52.88 -1.49 -3.07
CA GLY A 129 -51.60 -2.13 -2.76
C GLY A 129 -50.81 -2.78 -3.91
N SER A 130 -49.57 -3.21 -3.63
CA SER A 130 -48.95 -4.49 -4.08
C SER A 130 -47.48 -4.61 -3.61
N LYS A 131 -47.06 -5.86 -3.36
CA LYS A 131 -45.82 -6.30 -2.71
C LYS A 131 -44.66 -6.52 -3.70
N GLY A 132 -43.41 -6.31 -3.25
CA GLY A 132 -42.18 -6.76 -3.94
C GLY A 132 -41.37 -7.78 -3.13
N PRO A 133 -40.53 -8.64 -3.76
CA PRO A 133 -39.94 -9.84 -3.13
C PRO A 133 -38.62 -9.57 -2.37
N PRO A 134 -38.14 -10.50 -1.52
CA PRO A 134 -36.95 -10.29 -0.70
C PRO A 134 -35.66 -10.62 -1.47
N VAL A 135 -34.59 -9.86 -1.21
CA VAL A 135 -33.23 -10.11 -1.73
C VAL A 135 -32.36 -10.63 -0.58
N SER A 136 -31.77 -11.82 -0.76
CA SER A 136 -30.84 -12.44 0.19
C SER A 136 -29.41 -11.90 0.04
N PRO A 137 -28.61 -11.71 1.11
CA PRO A 137 -27.21 -11.33 0.99
C PRO A 137 -26.33 -12.55 0.70
N GLY A 138 -25.54 -12.49 -0.38
CA GLY A 138 -24.47 -13.45 -0.67
C GLY A 138 -23.23 -13.18 0.19
N VAL A 139 -22.69 -14.22 0.83
CA VAL A 139 -21.45 -14.18 1.61
C VAL A 139 -20.24 -14.21 0.66
N MET A 140 -19.45 -13.13 0.63
CA MET A 140 -18.12 -13.15 0.00
C MET A 140 -17.10 -13.78 0.96
N ARG A 141 -16.51 -14.91 0.55
CA ARG A 141 -15.32 -15.47 1.20
C ARG A 141 -14.10 -14.67 0.76
N THR A 142 -13.45 -14.00 1.70
CA THR A 142 -12.14 -13.39 1.48
C THR A 142 -11.05 -14.45 1.68
N ARG A 143 -10.16 -14.59 0.69
CA ARG A 143 -8.87 -15.27 0.87
C ARG A 143 -7.93 -14.32 1.61
N SER A 144 -7.19 -14.84 2.59
CA SER A 144 -6.14 -14.11 3.30
C SER A 144 -5.08 -13.61 2.31
N PRO A 145 -4.82 -12.29 2.23
CA PRO A 145 -3.86 -11.78 1.27
C PRO A 145 -2.40 -11.92 1.72
N ASP A 146 -1.49 -12.11 0.76
CA ASP A 146 -0.05 -11.97 0.97
C ASP A 146 0.30 -10.52 1.33
N TYR A 147 0.94 -10.35 2.49
CA TYR A 147 1.00 -9.06 3.18
C TYR A 147 1.73 -7.96 2.41
N VAL A 148 2.74 -8.33 1.61
CA VAL A 148 3.58 -7.44 0.81
C VAL A 148 2.86 -7.02 -0.48
N ASN A 149 2.12 -7.94 -1.10
CA ASN A 149 1.41 -7.70 -2.35
C ASN A 149 0.19 -6.79 -2.15
N VAL A 150 -0.50 -6.89 -1.01
CA VAL A 150 -1.60 -5.95 -0.69
C VAL A 150 -1.12 -4.52 -0.66
N ILE A 151 0.02 -4.27 -0.02
CA ILE A 151 0.52 -2.91 0.19
C ILE A 151 0.94 -2.29 -1.15
N ALA A 152 1.61 -3.05 -2.02
CA ALA A 152 2.00 -2.58 -3.35
C ALA A 152 0.78 -2.33 -4.27
N ASP A 153 -0.18 -3.26 -4.30
CA ASP A 153 -1.39 -3.16 -5.13
C ASP A 153 -2.30 -1.99 -4.69
N GLN A 154 -2.38 -1.74 -3.38
CA GLN A 154 -3.15 -0.65 -2.80
C GLN A 154 -2.54 0.74 -3.07
N MET A 155 -1.27 0.78 -3.49
CA MET A 155 -0.54 1.97 -3.91
C MET A 155 -0.49 2.15 -5.43
N GLY A 156 -1.07 1.23 -6.21
CA GLY A 156 -1.03 1.25 -7.68
C GLY A 156 0.33 0.85 -8.26
N CYS A 157 1.22 0.25 -7.46
CA CYS A 157 2.48 -0.30 -7.91
C CYS A 157 2.27 -1.76 -8.33
N GLN A 158 2.24 -2.04 -9.64
CA GLN A 158 2.19 -3.40 -10.14
C GLN A 158 3.44 -4.17 -9.69
N VAL A 159 3.31 -5.03 -8.68
CA VAL A 159 4.31 -6.06 -8.42
C VAL A 159 3.87 -7.28 -9.21
N THR A 160 4.52 -7.47 -10.37
CA THR A 160 4.30 -8.65 -11.19
C THR A 160 4.69 -9.89 -10.39
N ARG A 161 3.75 -10.85 -10.34
CA ARG A 161 3.83 -12.14 -9.67
C ARG A 161 4.86 -13.11 -10.30
N SER A 162 5.90 -12.60 -10.97
CA SER A 162 6.72 -13.38 -11.89
C SER A 162 8.02 -13.92 -11.30
N ASP A 163 8.45 -13.50 -10.10
CA ASP A 163 9.77 -13.87 -9.58
C ASP A 163 9.69 -14.50 -8.18
N TYR A 164 8.92 -15.58 -8.06
CA TYR A 164 9.08 -16.61 -7.02
C TYR A 164 9.13 -17.99 -7.68
#